data_AF-A0A453IZA1-F1
#
_entry.id   AF-A0A453IZA1-F1
#
_cell.length_a   1.000
_cell.length_b   1.000
_cell.length_c   1.000
_cell.angle_alpha   90.00
_cell.angle_beta   90.00
_cell.angle_gamma   90.00
#
_symmetry.space_group_name_H-M   'P 1'
#
loop_
_entity.id
_entity.type
_entity.pdbx_description
1 polymer ?
#
loop_
_entity_poly.entity_id
_entity_poly.type
_entity_poly.pdbx_seq_one_letter_code
_entity_poly.pdbx_strand_id
1 'polypeptide(L)'
;MPTEETTVKHELPDLTSDVVRITACTIQTLCKIGTYAASSGGSQVALLNVSWKGVVSLLQLGKGLIEVKVSVSNIISTLISLVIESLRVAADTWCTSLQEALGVSEARRAFLPIKFFLINAVRICSVYPSEALTIYKDMIRLKAAYEPLVELLESNSFHLLDTLMKSSEVRLESKCQLVQYFLENEEANGPAQLGQNDQREINLVSLGSIFSLDPDVDNRNRALLPAKLIVFLHFLTISPNLDEEVVIELSKKLQCLLNMLTLEDVYSFVLGCHIPTVYSADHPPVVVWQPVYTFLIQALKTYMIAAAAAASSVAWNELEAFLLESLFHPHFFCLEILTELWCFFTRCAESETSTYLINQLFLLLKTAASSEKVLAPLSAFRKVARAFCIILSYASCATVDQIYTCVLNDHNSSKSSVLHLALLLEGFPFDSLSDGIKVHAVNQLFTSFLGYLQSSLKNHGAIDLPTSSSGVIGLPNCT
;
A
#
# COMPACT_ATOMS: atom_id res chain seq x y z
N MET A 1 35.60 57.18 -55.22
CA MET A 1 35.38 55.84 -54.62
C MET A 1 34.17 55.93 -53.70
N PRO A 2 33.32 54.90 -53.69
CA PRO A 2 31.90 55.05 -53.36
C PRO A 2 31.65 55.07 -51.85
N THR A 3 30.64 55.83 -51.46
CA THR A 3 29.98 55.84 -50.15
C THR A 3 29.44 54.45 -49.83
N GLU A 4 29.97 53.81 -48.79
CA GLU A 4 29.39 52.61 -48.18
C GLU A 4 28.02 52.96 -47.58
N GLU A 5 26.97 52.44 -48.21
CA GLU A 5 25.65 52.32 -47.61
C GLU A 5 25.76 51.43 -46.36
N THR A 6 25.63 52.05 -45.19
CA THR A 6 25.35 51.34 -43.94
C THR A 6 23.94 50.78 -44.02
N THR A 7 23.84 49.59 -44.61
CA THR A 7 22.66 48.73 -44.48
C THR A 7 22.54 48.33 -43.02
N VAL A 8 21.73 49.09 -42.28
CA VAL A 8 21.19 48.67 -40.99
C VAL A 8 20.42 47.38 -41.27
N LYS A 9 21.02 46.24 -40.91
CA LYS A 9 20.27 44.98 -40.81
C LYS A 9 19.20 45.21 -39.75
N HIS A 10 17.99 45.52 -40.19
CA HIS A 10 16.81 45.29 -39.38
C HIS A 10 16.78 43.80 -39.07
N GLU A 11 17.17 43.43 -37.85
CA GLU A 11 16.81 42.13 -37.29
C GLU A 11 15.30 42.01 -37.43
N LEU A 12 14.85 41.09 -38.28
CA LEU A 12 13.44 40.77 -38.36
C LEU A 12 13.01 40.39 -36.93
N PRO A 13 12.04 41.07 -36.31
CA PRO A 13 11.55 40.68 -35.00
C PRO A 13 11.10 39.23 -35.12
N ASP A 14 11.67 38.36 -34.30
CA ASP A 14 11.29 36.95 -34.25
C ASP A 14 9.85 36.87 -33.75
N LEU A 15 8.91 36.88 -34.70
CA LEU A 15 7.47 36.87 -34.48
C LEU A 15 7.07 35.72 -33.54
N THR A 16 7.81 34.63 -33.61
CA THR A 16 7.70 33.45 -32.72
C THR A 16 8.00 33.82 -31.26
N SER A 17 9.07 34.57 -31.00
CA SER A 17 9.43 35.05 -29.66
C SER A 17 8.40 36.03 -29.09
N ASP A 18 7.82 36.88 -29.94
CA ASP A 18 6.77 37.82 -29.57
C ASP A 18 5.46 37.12 -29.21
N VAL A 19 5.02 36.17 -30.02
CA VAL A 19 3.84 35.34 -29.73
C VAL A 19 4.02 34.56 -28.43
N VAL A 20 5.20 33.96 -28.20
CA VAL A 20 5.51 33.25 -26.94
C VAL A 20 5.47 34.20 -25.75
N ARG A 21 6.00 35.43 -25.90
CA ARG A 21 5.98 36.45 -24.84
C ARG A 21 4.57 36.91 -24.50
N ILE A 22 3.75 37.21 -25.51
CA ILE A 22 2.35 37.64 -25.32
C ILE A 22 1.56 36.51 -24.65
N THR A 23 1.74 35.27 -25.11
CA THR A 23 1.05 34.11 -24.56
C THR A 23 1.46 33.87 -23.10
N ALA A 24 2.75 33.93 -22.78
CA ALA A 24 3.25 33.81 -21.41
C ALA A 24 2.67 34.89 -20.48
N CYS A 25 2.66 36.15 -20.92
CA CYS A 25 2.07 37.26 -20.17
C CYS A 25 0.56 37.05 -19.95
N THR A 26 -0.14 36.56 -20.97
CA THR A 26 -1.57 36.25 -20.90
C THR A 26 -1.83 35.13 -19.89
N ILE A 27 -1.06 34.05 -19.91
CA ILE A 27 -1.18 32.94 -18.93
C ILE A 27 -0.98 33.46 -17.50
N GLN A 28 0.08 34.23 -17.25
CA GLN A 28 0.37 34.77 -15.92
C GLN A 28 -0.75 35.70 -15.44
N THR A 29 -1.30 36.52 -16.33
CA THR A 29 -2.40 37.43 -16.02
C THR A 29 -3.68 36.67 -15.72
N LEU A 30 -4.04 35.69 -16.55
CA LEU A 30 -5.21 34.84 -16.32
C LEU A 30 -5.09 34.03 -15.02
N CYS A 31 -3.88 33.54 -14.69
CA CYS A 31 -3.62 32.87 -13.42
C CYS A 31 -3.88 33.81 -12.23
N LYS A 32 -3.34 35.04 -12.25
CA LYS A 32 -3.60 36.05 -11.21
C LYS A 32 -5.10 36.38 -11.07
N ILE A 33 -5.79 36.57 -12.19
CA ILE A 33 -7.23 36.84 -12.21
C ILE A 33 -8.01 35.64 -11.63
N GLY A 34 -7.65 34.41 -12.02
CA GLY A 34 -8.29 33.19 -11.53
C GLY A 34 -8.10 33.00 -10.02
N THR A 35 -6.91 33.25 -9.50
CA THR A 35 -6.62 33.20 -8.06
C THR A 35 -7.36 34.28 -7.28
N TYR A 36 -7.43 35.51 -7.81
CA TYR A 36 -8.20 36.60 -7.20
C TYR A 36 -9.70 36.32 -7.18
N ALA A 37 -10.24 35.76 -8.27
CA ALA A 37 -11.64 35.36 -8.32
C ALA A 37 -11.96 34.27 -7.29
N ALA A 38 -11.01 33.37 -7.01
CA ALA A 38 -11.15 32.33 -5.99
C ALA A 38 -11.19 32.91 -4.56
N SER A 39 -10.33 33.88 -4.23
CA SER A 39 -10.25 34.47 -2.88
C SER A 39 -11.49 35.28 -2.49
N SER A 40 -12.31 35.71 -3.45
CA SER A 40 -13.62 36.35 -3.23
C SER A 40 -14.76 35.37 -2.88
N GLY A 41 -14.43 34.23 -2.26
CA GLY A 41 -15.39 33.17 -1.92
C GLY A 41 -15.95 32.42 -3.14
N GLY A 42 -15.26 32.48 -4.29
CA GLY A 42 -15.69 31.83 -5.53
C GLY A 42 -16.97 32.38 -6.17
N SER A 43 -17.46 33.54 -5.72
CA SER A 43 -18.69 34.17 -6.21
C SER A 43 -18.64 34.54 -7.70
N GLN A 44 -17.44 34.77 -8.24
CA GLN A 44 -17.20 35.14 -9.63
C GLN A 44 -16.96 33.92 -10.54
N VAL A 45 -17.94 33.00 -10.61
CA VAL A 45 -17.83 31.72 -11.34
C VAL A 45 -17.45 31.90 -12.80
N ALA A 46 -18.00 32.91 -13.49
CA ALA A 46 -17.67 33.18 -14.88
C ALA A 46 -16.19 33.55 -15.07
N LEU A 47 -15.66 34.40 -14.19
CA LEU A 47 -14.27 34.84 -14.23
C LEU A 47 -13.32 33.67 -13.91
N LEU A 48 -13.63 32.89 -12.86
CA LEU A 48 -12.91 31.65 -12.54
C LEU A 48 -12.83 30.71 -13.75
N ASN A 49 -13.97 30.45 -14.39
CA ASN A 49 -14.06 29.51 -15.49
C ASN A 49 -13.26 29.98 -16.71
N VAL A 50 -13.40 31.24 -17.10
CA VAL A 50 -12.66 31.82 -18.25
C VAL A 50 -11.17 31.84 -17.97
N SER A 51 -10.76 32.29 -16.77
CA SER A 51 -9.35 32.36 -16.38
C SER A 51 -8.67 31.00 -16.42
N TRP A 52 -9.20 30.00 -15.70
CA TRP A 52 -8.54 28.69 -15.60
C TRP A 52 -8.66 27.86 -16.87
N LYS A 53 -9.78 27.95 -17.62
CA LYS A 53 -9.84 27.35 -18.96
C LYS A 53 -8.83 27.98 -19.91
N GLY A 54 -8.71 29.32 -19.88
CA GLY A 54 -7.73 30.04 -20.69
C GLY A 54 -6.29 29.64 -20.36
N VAL A 55 -5.94 29.53 -19.07
CA VAL A 55 -4.62 29.02 -18.63
C VAL A 55 -4.38 27.61 -19.18
N VAL A 56 -5.31 26.67 -18.97
CA VAL A 56 -5.17 25.29 -19.44
C VAL A 56 -5.00 25.22 -20.95
N SER A 57 -5.86 25.90 -21.71
CA SER A 57 -5.82 25.88 -23.18
C SER A 57 -4.56 26.51 -23.74
N LEU A 58 -4.10 27.64 -23.19
CA LEU A 58 -2.88 28.31 -23.67
C LEU A 58 -1.62 27.52 -23.34
N LEU A 59 -1.58 26.87 -22.17
CA LEU A 59 -0.50 25.95 -21.82
C LEU A 59 -0.50 24.75 -22.80
N GLN A 60 -1.65 24.09 -23.00
CA GLN A 60 -1.78 22.99 -23.96
C GLN A 60 -1.32 23.37 -25.38
N LEU A 61 -1.69 24.55 -25.87
CA LEU A 61 -1.34 25.01 -27.21
C LEU A 61 0.13 25.39 -27.37
N GLY A 62 0.82 25.79 -26.30
CA GLY A 62 2.22 26.22 -26.36
C GLY A 62 3.20 25.35 -25.58
N LYS A 63 2.87 24.07 -25.37
CA LYS A 63 3.80 23.06 -24.87
C LYS A 63 5.11 23.09 -25.68
N GLY A 64 6.23 22.97 -24.99
CA GLY A 64 7.59 23.04 -25.56
C GLY A 64 8.12 24.44 -25.87
N LEU A 65 7.28 25.48 -25.89
CA LEU A 65 7.70 26.86 -26.19
C LEU A 65 7.54 27.80 -24.98
N ILE A 66 6.49 27.61 -24.18
CA ILE A 66 6.11 28.55 -23.12
C ILE A 66 6.81 28.24 -21.78
N GLU A 67 7.27 27.01 -21.57
CA GLU A 67 7.90 26.51 -20.33
C GLU A 67 9.11 27.35 -19.89
N VAL A 68 9.82 27.96 -20.84
CA VAL A 68 10.97 28.84 -20.60
C VAL A 68 10.56 30.18 -19.98
N LYS A 69 9.32 30.65 -20.23
CA LYS A 69 8.82 31.97 -19.78
C LYS A 69 7.76 31.88 -18.69
N VAL A 70 7.19 30.69 -18.45
CA VAL A 70 6.13 30.48 -17.45
C VAL A 70 6.51 29.32 -16.55
N SER A 71 6.55 29.56 -15.24
CA SER A 71 6.67 28.47 -14.26
C SER A 71 5.35 27.69 -14.19
N VAL A 72 5.29 26.59 -14.93
CA VAL A 72 4.14 25.67 -14.91
C VAL A 72 4.00 25.03 -13.52
N SER A 73 5.11 24.70 -12.86
CA SER A 73 5.13 24.20 -11.49
C SER A 73 4.41 25.17 -10.53
N ASN A 74 4.68 26.48 -10.59
CA ASN A 74 3.97 27.45 -9.74
C ASN A 74 2.45 27.50 -10.02
N ILE A 75 2.04 27.32 -11.28
CA ILE A 75 0.61 27.29 -11.65
C ILE A 75 -0.06 26.06 -11.05
N ILE A 76 0.58 24.88 -11.17
CA ILE A 76 0.10 23.63 -10.56
C ILE A 76 0.00 23.81 -9.04
N SER A 77 1.06 24.30 -8.37
CA SER A 77 1.07 24.54 -6.92
C SER A 77 -0.03 25.52 -6.48
N THR A 78 -0.32 26.53 -7.30
CA THR A 78 -1.41 27.48 -7.03
C THR A 78 -2.76 26.76 -7.05
N LEU A 79 -3.02 25.94 -8.07
CA LEU A 79 -4.26 25.15 -8.14
C LEU A 79 -4.40 24.18 -6.97
N ILE A 80 -3.32 23.47 -6.62
CA ILE A 80 -3.31 22.54 -5.48
C ILE A 80 -3.57 23.30 -4.17
N SER A 81 -2.97 24.47 -3.98
CA SER A 81 -3.22 25.34 -2.82
C SER A 81 -4.68 25.78 -2.74
N LEU A 82 -5.30 26.11 -3.87
CA LEU A 82 -6.73 26.44 -3.93
C LEU A 82 -7.63 25.25 -3.60
N VAL A 83 -7.25 24.03 -4.01
CA VAL A 83 -7.94 22.80 -3.60
C VAL A 83 -7.83 22.62 -2.08
N ILE A 84 -6.62 22.71 -1.52
CA ILE A 84 -6.37 22.57 -0.08
C ILE A 84 -7.16 23.60 0.73
N GLU A 85 -7.17 24.86 0.29
CA GLU A 85 -7.93 25.91 0.97
C GLU A 85 -9.44 25.66 0.91
N SER A 86 -9.95 25.24 -0.25
CA SER A 86 -11.36 24.89 -0.41
C SER A 86 -11.77 23.71 0.49
N LEU A 87 -10.87 22.73 0.65
CA LEU A 87 -11.05 21.61 1.57
C LEU A 87 -11.07 22.06 3.03
N ARG A 88 -10.15 22.95 3.43
CA ARG A 88 -10.12 23.52 4.78
C ARG A 88 -11.41 24.24 5.10
N VAL A 89 -11.87 25.14 4.22
CA VAL A 89 -13.13 25.88 4.39
C VAL A 89 -14.33 24.95 4.50
N ALA A 90 -14.39 23.90 3.69
CA ALA A 90 -15.46 22.90 3.77
C ALA A 90 -15.43 22.15 5.12
N ALA A 91 -14.23 21.73 5.56
CA ALA A 91 -14.04 21.04 6.83
C ALA A 91 -14.44 21.92 8.02
N ASP A 92 -14.02 23.19 8.06
CA ASP A 92 -14.38 24.15 9.12
C ASP A 92 -15.90 24.37 9.20
N THR A 93 -16.56 24.43 8.04
CA THR A 93 -18.03 24.58 7.96
C THR A 93 -18.75 23.37 8.53
N TRP A 94 -18.24 22.15 8.30
CA TRP A 94 -18.87 20.92 8.80
C TRP A 94 -18.58 20.65 10.27
N CYS A 95 -17.37 20.97 10.74
CA CYS A 95 -17.03 20.87 12.16
C CYS A 95 -17.88 21.81 13.03
N THR A 96 -18.29 22.96 12.49
CA THR A 96 -19.15 23.93 13.18
C THR A 96 -20.65 23.60 13.08
N SER A 97 -21.09 22.89 12.04
CA SER A 97 -22.51 22.56 11.82
C SER A 97 -23.00 21.29 12.52
N LEU A 98 -22.22 20.69 13.43
CA LEU A 98 -22.49 19.37 14.05
C LEU A 98 -23.79 19.29 14.88
N GLN A 99 -24.54 20.38 15.01
CA GLN A 99 -25.87 20.41 15.63
C GLN A 99 -27.02 20.13 14.64
N GLU A 100 -26.78 20.16 13.33
CA GLU A 100 -27.80 19.87 12.30
C GLU A 100 -27.26 18.90 11.25
N ALA A 101 -28.09 17.93 10.85
CA ALA A 101 -27.73 16.99 9.79
C ALA A 101 -27.58 17.73 8.45
N LEU A 102 -26.35 17.84 7.96
CA LEU A 102 -26.05 18.43 6.65
C LEU A 102 -26.79 17.68 5.53
N GLY A 103 -27.57 18.40 4.74
CA GLY A 103 -28.20 17.85 3.56
C GLY A 103 -27.17 17.45 2.50
N VAL A 104 -27.37 16.29 1.84
CA VAL A 104 -26.52 15.78 0.74
C VAL A 104 -26.26 16.83 -0.36
N SER A 105 -27.24 17.70 -0.62
CA SER A 105 -27.11 18.79 -1.60
C SER A 105 -26.13 19.88 -1.18
N GLU A 106 -26.01 20.15 0.12
CA GLU A 106 -25.14 21.19 0.65
C GLU A 106 -23.69 20.71 0.72
N ALA A 107 -23.48 19.44 1.10
CA ALA A 107 -22.20 18.75 0.97
C ALA A 107 -21.71 18.74 -0.49
N ARG A 108 -22.57 18.38 -1.46
CA ARG A 108 -22.24 18.42 -2.90
C ARG A 108 -21.82 19.80 -3.39
N ARG A 109 -22.43 20.87 -2.87
CA ARG A 109 -22.09 22.25 -3.24
C ARG A 109 -20.70 22.65 -2.74
N ALA A 110 -20.32 22.23 -1.53
CA ALA A 110 -18.98 22.46 -0.99
C ALA A 110 -17.87 21.79 -1.80
N PHE A 111 -18.18 20.69 -2.50
CA PHE A 111 -17.23 19.98 -3.36
C PHE A 111 -17.02 20.59 -4.76
N LEU A 112 -17.86 21.51 -5.21
CA LEU A 112 -17.75 22.07 -6.56
C LEU A 112 -16.42 22.82 -6.81
N PRO A 113 -15.96 23.72 -5.93
CA PRO A 113 -14.67 24.40 -6.11
C PRO A 113 -13.49 23.42 -6.09
N ILE A 114 -13.54 22.44 -5.19
CA ILE A 114 -12.55 21.36 -5.06
C ILE A 114 -12.44 20.60 -6.40
N LYS A 115 -13.58 20.16 -6.95
CA LYS A 115 -13.64 19.48 -8.25
C LYS A 115 -13.03 20.34 -9.35
N PHE A 116 -13.41 21.61 -9.39
CA PHE A 116 -13.02 22.53 -10.44
C PHE A 116 -11.51 22.74 -10.49
N PHE A 117 -10.88 23.07 -9.35
CA PHE A 117 -9.44 23.29 -9.31
C PHE A 117 -8.66 22.00 -9.55
N LEU A 118 -9.13 20.88 -9.00
CA LEU A 118 -8.48 19.59 -9.19
C LEU A 118 -8.49 19.15 -10.66
N ILE A 119 -9.62 19.23 -11.36
CA ILE A 119 -9.69 18.86 -12.79
C ILE A 119 -8.73 19.71 -13.62
N ASN A 120 -8.63 21.01 -13.34
CA ASN A 120 -7.68 21.87 -14.06
C ASN A 120 -6.22 21.53 -13.73
N ALA A 121 -5.92 21.19 -12.47
CA ALA A 121 -4.59 20.73 -12.08
C ALA A 121 -4.22 19.45 -12.83
N VAL A 122 -5.09 18.44 -12.80
CA VAL A 122 -4.88 17.16 -13.53
C VAL A 122 -4.65 17.42 -15.01
N ARG A 123 -5.46 18.27 -15.66
CA ARG A 123 -5.29 18.60 -17.08
C ARG A 123 -3.93 19.22 -17.40
N ILE A 124 -3.41 20.08 -16.53
CA ILE A 124 -2.09 20.69 -16.73
C ILE A 124 -1.01 19.63 -16.48
N CYS A 125 -1.10 18.88 -15.39
CA CYS A 125 -0.11 17.87 -15.07
C CYS A 125 -0.03 16.74 -16.11
N SER A 126 -1.15 16.36 -16.74
CA SER A 126 -1.15 15.40 -17.86
C SER A 126 -0.40 15.93 -19.09
N VAL A 127 -0.29 17.25 -19.23
CA VAL A 127 0.44 17.90 -20.32
C VAL A 127 1.91 18.14 -19.93
N TYR A 128 2.17 18.40 -18.64
CA TYR A 128 3.49 18.72 -18.07
C TYR A 128 3.82 17.80 -16.88
N PRO A 129 4.03 16.50 -17.13
CA PRO A 129 4.18 15.51 -16.06
C PRO A 129 5.50 15.67 -15.29
N SER A 130 6.56 16.17 -15.92
CA SER A 130 7.86 16.42 -15.27
C SER A 130 7.78 17.52 -14.19
N GLU A 131 7.00 18.56 -14.46
CA GLU A 131 6.78 19.71 -13.58
C GLU A 131 5.83 19.33 -12.45
N ALA A 132 4.81 18.53 -12.75
CA ALA A 132 3.88 17.99 -11.77
C ALA A 132 4.57 17.10 -10.73
N LEU A 133 5.62 16.36 -11.14
CA LEU A 133 6.39 15.55 -10.22
C LEU A 133 7.06 16.38 -9.13
N THR A 134 7.37 17.67 -9.33
CA THR A 134 7.96 18.49 -8.25
C THR A 134 6.99 18.79 -7.10
N ILE A 135 5.70 18.52 -7.27
CA ILE A 135 4.60 18.94 -6.37
C ILE A 135 3.87 17.72 -5.76
N TYR A 136 4.39 16.51 -5.97
CA TYR A 136 3.72 15.26 -5.56
C TYR A 136 3.44 15.19 -4.04
N LYS A 137 4.29 15.79 -3.19
CA LYS A 137 4.09 15.83 -1.73
C LYS A 137 2.76 16.50 -1.38
N ASP A 138 2.38 17.54 -2.12
CA ASP A 138 1.11 18.22 -1.91
C ASP A 138 -0.09 17.41 -2.44
N MET A 139 0.12 16.55 -3.44
CA MET A 139 -0.92 15.62 -3.91
C MET A 139 -1.24 14.52 -2.88
N ILE A 140 -0.24 14.05 -2.12
CA ILE A 140 -0.48 13.09 -1.03
C ILE A 140 -1.36 13.72 0.05
N ARG A 141 -1.10 14.99 0.38
CA ARG A 141 -1.91 15.77 1.33
C ARG A 141 -3.36 15.91 0.88
N LEU A 142 -3.59 16.07 -0.42
CA LEU A 142 -4.94 16.10 -0.98
C LEU A 142 -5.71 14.80 -0.75
N LYS A 143 -5.04 13.65 -0.69
CA LYS A 143 -5.73 12.37 -0.50
C LYS A 143 -6.06 12.08 0.96
N ALA A 144 -5.30 12.63 1.90
CA ALA A 144 -5.61 12.53 3.32
C ALA A 144 -6.83 13.38 3.73
N ALA A 145 -7.29 14.28 2.87
CA ALA A 145 -8.34 15.24 3.10
C ALA A 145 -9.79 14.70 3.25
N TYR A 146 -10.00 13.39 3.52
CA TYR A 146 -11.26 12.75 4.00
C TYR A 146 -12.14 11.93 3.01
N GLU A 147 -12.92 11.00 3.60
CA GLU A 147 -13.83 9.95 3.06
C GLU A 147 -15.01 10.37 2.14
N PRO A 148 -15.65 11.56 2.26
CA PRO A 148 -16.74 11.96 1.36
C PRO A 148 -16.25 12.54 0.04
N LEU A 149 -14.94 12.76 -0.11
CA LEU A 149 -14.31 13.13 -1.37
C LEU A 149 -13.99 11.93 -2.25
N VAL A 150 -14.20 10.71 -1.78
CA VAL A 150 -13.62 9.55 -2.45
C VAL A 150 -14.19 9.36 -3.87
N GLU A 151 -15.48 9.65 -4.12
CA GLU A 151 -16.00 9.67 -5.50
C GLU A 151 -15.36 10.74 -6.42
N LEU A 152 -14.84 11.83 -5.85
CA LEU A 152 -14.45 13.04 -6.58
C LEU A 152 -12.92 13.20 -6.74
N LEU A 153 -12.19 12.90 -5.67
CA LEU A 153 -10.73 12.91 -5.60
C LEU A 153 -10.15 11.63 -6.20
N GLU A 154 -10.77 10.46 -6.00
CA GLU A 154 -10.12 9.19 -6.33
C GLU A 154 -9.88 9.03 -7.83
N SER A 155 -10.88 9.30 -8.68
CA SER A 155 -10.71 9.22 -10.14
C SER A 155 -9.66 10.21 -10.68
N ASN A 156 -9.64 11.46 -10.20
CA ASN A 156 -8.76 12.49 -10.74
C ASN A 156 -7.33 12.41 -10.16
N SER A 157 -7.19 12.14 -8.86
CA SER A 157 -5.87 12.05 -8.21
C SER A 157 -5.12 10.78 -8.61
N PHE A 158 -5.80 9.64 -8.72
CA PHE A 158 -5.18 8.44 -9.27
C PHE A 158 -4.95 8.53 -10.76
N HIS A 159 -5.85 9.13 -11.54
CA HIS A 159 -5.57 9.33 -12.96
C HIS A 159 -4.31 10.18 -13.16
N LEU A 160 -4.10 11.18 -12.29
CA LEU A 160 -2.88 11.97 -12.30
C LEU A 160 -1.65 11.12 -11.95
N LEU A 161 -1.69 10.37 -10.85
CA LEU A 161 -0.58 9.46 -10.48
C LEU A 161 -0.28 8.45 -11.60
N ASP A 162 -1.30 7.85 -12.19
CA ASP A 162 -1.18 6.97 -13.36
C ASP A 162 -0.50 7.67 -14.53
N THR A 163 -0.92 8.91 -14.82
CA THR A 163 -0.33 9.69 -15.92
C THR A 163 1.14 9.97 -15.66
N LEU A 164 1.52 10.31 -14.42
CA LEU A 164 2.91 10.54 -14.05
C LEU A 164 3.75 9.26 -14.20
N MET A 165 3.26 8.15 -13.68
CA MET A 165 3.99 6.89 -13.67
C MET A 165 4.10 6.26 -15.06
N LYS A 166 3.10 6.43 -15.92
CA LYS A 166 3.08 5.89 -17.29
C LYS A 166 3.68 6.83 -18.33
N SER A 167 3.97 8.09 -17.96
CA SER A 167 4.55 9.05 -18.90
C SER A 167 5.99 8.71 -19.26
N SER A 168 6.31 8.80 -20.55
CA SER A 168 7.68 8.71 -21.07
C SER A 168 8.47 10.01 -20.90
N GLU A 169 7.80 11.12 -20.59
CA GLU A 169 8.46 12.43 -20.38
C GLU A 169 9.07 12.55 -18.97
N VAL A 170 8.56 11.76 -18.01
CA VAL A 170 9.09 11.69 -16.65
C VAL A 170 10.27 10.73 -16.63
N ARG A 171 11.42 11.23 -16.17
CA ARG A 171 12.63 10.42 -16.01
C ARG A 171 12.39 9.26 -15.04
N LEU A 172 12.92 8.10 -15.40
CA LEU A 172 12.81 6.89 -14.59
C LEU A 172 13.32 7.09 -13.17
N GLU A 173 14.46 7.78 -12.99
CA GLU A 173 15.01 8.04 -11.64
C GLU A 173 14.01 8.81 -10.79
N SER A 174 13.25 9.72 -11.39
CA SER A 174 12.28 10.54 -10.68
C SER A 174 11.00 9.74 -10.33
N LYS A 175 10.61 8.76 -11.16
CA LYS A 175 9.56 7.78 -10.81
C LYS A 175 10.00 6.88 -9.65
N CYS A 176 11.25 6.41 -9.66
CA CYS A 176 11.81 5.61 -8.57
C CYS A 176 11.90 6.43 -7.28
N GLN A 177 12.37 7.68 -7.35
CA GLN A 177 12.37 8.59 -6.19
C GLN A 177 10.97 8.77 -5.63
N LEU A 178 9.95 8.92 -6.48
CA LEU A 178 8.56 9.03 -6.03
C LEU A 178 8.19 7.84 -5.14
N VAL A 179 8.45 6.60 -5.59
CA VAL A 179 8.21 5.38 -4.80
C VAL A 179 9.05 5.35 -3.52
N GLN A 180 10.32 5.77 -3.58
CA GLN A 180 11.19 5.79 -2.41
C GLN A 180 10.64 6.70 -1.30
N TYR A 181 10.16 7.89 -1.67
CA TYR A 181 9.53 8.81 -0.73
C TYR A 181 8.24 8.26 -0.10
N PHE A 182 7.57 7.28 -0.74
CA PHE A 182 6.43 6.62 -0.12
C PHE A 182 6.89 5.69 1.00
N LEU A 183 6.23 5.82 2.16
CA LEU A 183 6.50 5.07 3.40
C LEU A 183 7.83 5.41 4.10
N GLU A 184 8.65 6.30 3.56
CA GLU A 184 9.76 6.90 4.31
C GLU A 184 9.21 7.88 5.35
N ASN A 185 9.50 7.61 6.62
CA ASN A 185 9.38 8.59 7.67
C ASN A 185 10.59 9.52 7.56
N GLU A 186 10.37 10.82 7.36
CA GLU A 186 11.45 11.82 7.41
C GLU A 186 12.13 11.88 8.82
N GLU A 187 11.66 11.12 9.81
CA GLU A 187 12.10 11.23 11.21
C GLU A 187 12.45 9.89 11.90
N ALA A 188 12.89 8.86 11.18
CA ALA A 188 13.43 7.64 11.81
C ALA A 188 14.86 7.79 12.39
N ASN A 189 15.33 9.02 12.65
CA ASN A 189 16.66 9.32 13.21
C ASN A 189 16.61 10.15 14.52
N GLY A 190 15.52 10.03 15.31
CA GLY A 190 15.45 10.58 16.66
C GLY A 190 15.29 9.46 17.70
N PRO A 191 16.03 9.46 18.82
CA PRO A 191 15.81 8.47 19.86
C PRO A 191 14.45 8.72 20.51
N ALA A 192 13.67 7.64 20.67
CA ALA A 192 12.37 7.62 21.30
C ALA A 192 12.35 8.43 22.61
N GLN A 193 11.52 9.47 22.68
CA GLN A 193 11.07 10.02 23.95
C GLN A 193 9.71 9.43 24.30
N LEU A 194 9.79 8.49 25.23
CA LEU A 194 8.69 8.00 26.04
C LEU A 194 8.02 9.21 26.74
N GLY A 195 6.87 9.62 26.24
CA GLY A 195 6.00 10.62 26.87
C GLY A 195 4.58 10.10 26.90
N GLN A 196 4.14 9.66 28.07
CA GLN A 196 2.72 9.50 28.36
C GLN A 196 2.01 10.82 28.05
N ASN A 197 1.05 10.82 27.14
CA ASN A 197 0.01 11.84 27.11
C ASN A 197 -1.27 11.24 26.52
N ASP A 198 -2.27 11.20 27.38
CA ASP A 198 -3.71 11.09 27.17
C ASP A 198 -4.21 10.49 25.85
N GLN A 199 -4.82 9.31 26.00
CA GLN A 199 -5.89 8.82 25.13
C GLN A 199 -6.97 9.90 24.97
N ARG A 200 -6.84 10.70 23.91
CA ARG A 200 -7.96 11.44 23.35
C ARG A 200 -8.55 10.57 22.24
N GLU A 201 -9.81 10.22 22.42
CA GLU A 201 -10.70 9.75 21.35
C GLU A 201 -10.38 10.49 20.05
N ILE A 202 -10.21 9.72 18.96
CA ILE A 202 -10.02 10.22 17.60
C ILE A 202 -11.30 10.99 17.21
N ASN A 203 -11.34 12.26 17.59
CA ASN A 203 -12.41 13.20 17.28
C ASN A 203 -12.06 13.95 15.99
N LEU A 204 -13.09 14.39 15.24
CA LEU A 204 -13.05 15.20 14.00
C LEU A 204 -12.10 16.43 14.05
N VAL A 205 -11.61 16.82 15.24
CA VAL A 205 -10.50 17.75 15.49
C VAL A 205 -9.25 17.43 14.66
N SER A 206 -9.07 16.19 14.19
CA SER A 206 -7.94 15.77 13.33
C SER A 206 -7.98 16.29 11.87
N LEU A 207 -9.11 16.78 11.35
CA LEU A 207 -9.14 17.33 9.98
C LEU A 207 -8.43 18.68 9.89
N GLY A 208 -8.57 19.50 10.93
CA GLY A 208 -7.87 20.78 11.06
C GLY A 208 -6.36 20.61 11.11
N SER A 209 -5.83 19.51 11.69
CA SER A 209 -4.39 19.27 11.81
C SER A 209 -3.73 18.86 10.48
N ILE A 210 -4.44 18.17 9.58
CA ILE A 210 -3.96 17.84 8.22
C ILE A 210 -3.67 19.11 7.41
N PHE A 211 -4.50 20.14 7.60
CA PHE A 211 -4.41 21.43 6.93
C PHE A 211 -3.72 22.52 7.76
N SER A 212 -3.37 22.26 9.01
CA SER A 212 -2.71 23.24 9.86
C SER A 212 -1.27 23.53 9.40
N LEU A 213 -0.87 24.80 9.52
CA LEU A 213 0.52 25.26 9.33
C LEU A 213 1.35 25.13 10.60
N ASP A 214 0.74 24.73 11.73
CA ASP A 214 1.42 24.58 13.03
C ASP A 214 2.31 23.32 13.04
N PRO A 215 3.52 23.36 13.62
CA PRO A 215 4.55 22.35 13.47
C PRO A 215 4.42 21.20 14.47
N ASP A 216 3.20 20.84 14.91
CA ASP A 216 3.01 19.58 15.64
C ASP A 216 3.06 18.42 14.63
N VAL A 217 4.27 18.20 14.11
CA VAL A 217 4.62 17.35 12.96
C VAL A 217 4.20 15.90 13.20
N ASP A 218 4.20 15.45 14.45
CA ASP A 218 3.95 14.06 14.82
C ASP A 218 2.46 13.68 14.65
N ASN A 219 1.54 14.53 15.12
CA ASN A 219 0.10 14.36 14.91
C ASN A 219 -0.29 14.46 13.44
N ARG A 220 0.35 15.36 12.69
CA ARG A 220 0.09 15.56 11.26
C ARG A 220 0.60 14.39 10.42
N ASN A 221 1.78 13.85 10.72
CA ASN A 221 2.34 12.71 10.01
C ASN A 221 1.51 11.44 10.22
N ARG A 222 0.98 11.23 11.44
CA ARG A 222 0.06 10.12 11.74
C ARG A 222 -1.26 10.22 10.97
N ALA A 223 -1.88 11.40 10.91
CA ALA A 223 -3.12 11.60 10.18
C ALA A 223 -3.02 11.34 8.66
N LEU A 224 -1.81 11.41 8.09
CA LEU A 224 -1.55 11.11 6.67
C LEU A 224 -1.32 9.62 6.37
N LEU A 225 -1.14 8.77 7.38
CA LEU A 225 -0.74 7.37 7.18
C LEU A 225 -1.76 6.55 6.38
N PRO A 226 -3.09 6.62 6.62
CA PRO A 226 -4.07 5.92 5.80
C PRO A 226 -4.01 6.34 4.32
N ALA A 227 -3.79 7.63 4.05
CA ALA A 227 -3.67 8.12 2.68
C ALA A 227 -2.40 7.60 1.99
N LYS A 228 -1.27 7.61 2.71
CA LYS A 228 0.00 7.03 2.23
C LYS A 228 -0.19 5.54 1.91
N LEU A 229 -0.87 4.79 2.76
CA LEU A 229 -1.23 3.39 2.52
C LEU A 229 -2.02 3.24 1.22
N ILE A 230 -3.15 3.95 1.05
CA ILE A 230 -3.98 3.80 -0.15
C ILE A 230 -3.24 4.22 -1.43
N VAL A 231 -2.31 5.19 -1.38
CA VAL A 231 -1.45 5.49 -2.56
C VAL A 231 -0.49 4.33 -2.85
N PHE A 232 0.14 3.78 -1.82
CA PHE A 232 1.06 2.65 -2.00
C PHE A 232 0.34 1.43 -2.58
N LEU A 233 -0.85 1.09 -2.07
CA LEU A 233 -1.67 0.01 -2.60
C LEU A 233 -2.11 0.23 -4.05
N HIS A 234 -2.31 1.49 -4.44
CA HIS A 234 -2.56 1.83 -5.84
C HIS A 234 -1.35 1.54 -6.73
N PHE A 235 -0.13 1.90 -6.30
CA PHE A 235 1.08 1.56 -7.05
C PHE A 235 1.25 0.05 -7.22
N LEU A 236 0.97 -0.73 -6.17
CA LEU A 236 0.96 -2.19 -6.25
C LEU A 236 -0.09 -2.72 -7.24
N THR A 237 -1.24 -2.04 -7.34
CA THR A 237 -2.32 -2.43 -8.27
C THR A 237 -1.96 -2.11 -9.73
N ILE A 238 -1.30 -0.99 -10.00
CA ILE A 238 -0.89 -0.60 -11.35
C ILE A 238 0.48 -1.14 -11.77
N SER A 239 1.18 -1.86 -10.88
CA SER A 239 2.53 -2.38 -11.11
C SER A 239 2.73 -3.19 -12.39
N PRO A 240 1.74 -3.93 -12.93
CA PRO A 240 1.90 -4.59 -14.24
C PRO A 240 2.15 -3.62 -15.40
N ASN A 241 1.83 -2.33 -15.22
CA ASN A 241 1.98 -1.29 -16.24
C ASN A 241 3.13 -0.31 -15.92
N LEU A 242 3.98 -0.62 -14.94
CA LEU A 242 5.09 0.23 -14.52
C LEU A 242 6.41 -0.25 -15.12
N ASP A 243 7.38 0.65 -15.21
CA ASP A 243 8.76 0.33 -15.54
C ASP A 243 9.34 -0.63 -14.49
N GLU A 244 10.19 -1.56 -14.92
CA GLU A 244 10.70 -2.64 -14.08
C GLU A 244 11.46 -2.13 -12.85
N GLU A 245 12.27 -1.09 -13.00
CA GLU A 245 13.01 -0.47 -11.92
C GLU A 245 12.09 0.09 -10.84
N VAL A 246 10.90 0.58 -11.23
CA VAL A 246 9.88 1.04 -10.29
C VAL A 246 9.27 -0.15 -9.55
N VAL A 247 9.03 -1.27 -10.23
CA VAL A 247 8.55 -2.51 -9.59
C VAL A 247 9.56 -3.02 -8.56
N ILE A 248 10.86 -2.96 -8.86
CA ILE A 248 11.94 -3.31 -7.92
C ILE A 248 11.92 -2.39 -6.69
N GLU A 249 11.77 -1.07 -6.88
CA GLU A 249 11.68 -0.13 -5.75
C GLU A 249 10.43 -0.37 -4.88
N LEU A 250 9.32 -0.82 -5.49
CA LEU A 250 8.14 -1.26 -4.72
C LEU A 250 8.45 -2.49 -3.86
N SER A 251 9.24 -3.47 -4.34
CA SER A 251 9.62 -4.67 -3.56
C SER A 251 10.30 -4.25 -2.26
N LYS A 252 11.27 -3.33 -2.36
CA LYS A 252 12.07 -2.84 -1.23
C LYS A 252 11.24 -2.13 -0.17
N LYS A 253 10.03 -1.67 -0.51
CA LYS A 253 9.11 -0.98 0.41
C LYS A 253 8.07 -1.89 1.05
N LEU A 254 7.98 -3.17 0.67
CA LEU A 254 7.00 -4.10 1.26
C LEU A 254 7.20 -4.31 2.76
N GLN A 255 8.45 -4.31 3.25
CA GLN A 255 8.70 -4.36 4.69
C GLN A 255 8.21 -3.10 5.42
N CYS A 256 8.36 -1.93 4.80
CA CYS A 256 7.85 -0.67 5.34
C CYS A 256 6.31 -0.70 5.42
N LEU A 257 5.65 -1.32 4.42
CA LEU A 257 4.21 -1.54 4.44
C LEU A 257 3.79 -2.39 5.66
N LEU A 258 4.43 -3.54 5.90
CA LEU A 258 4.09 -4.39 7.05
C LEU A 258 4.27 -3.64 8.38
N ASN A 259 5.34 -2.87 8.52
CA ASN A 259 5.58 -2.06 9.70
C ASN A 259 4.47 -1.01 9.88
N MET A 260 4.05 -0.34 8.81
CA MET A 260 2.96 0.63 8.83
C MET A 260 1.62 0.01 9.26
N LEU A 261 1.33 -1.21 8.82
CA LEU A 261 0.11 -1.93 9.19
C LEU A 261 0.02 -2.29 10.68
N THR A 262 1.14 -2.20 11.43
CA THR A 262 1.13 -2.40 12.89
C THR A 262 0.76 -1.16 13.69
N LEU A 263 0.70 0.01 13.04
CA LEU A 263 0.32 1.25 13.70
C LEU A 263 -1.19 1.26 13.94
N GLU A 264 -1.62 1.57 15.16
CA GLU A 264 -3.02 1.48 15.61
C GLU A 264 -4.01 2.19 14.67
N ASP A 265 -3.67 3.40 14.22
CA ASP A 265 -4.51 4.20 13.32
C ASP A 265 -4.71 3.51 11.96
N VAL A 266 -3.64 2.91 11.42
CA VAL A 266 -3.66 2.22 10.13
C VAL A 266 -4.33 0.86 10.25
N TYR A 267 -4.00 0.12 11.30
CA TYR A 267 -4.58 -1.18 11.60
C TYR A 267 -6.11 -1.08 11.72
N SER A 268 -6.58 -0.10 12.49
CA SER A 268 -8.02 0.17 12.68
C SER A 268 -8.69 0.58 11.37
N PHE A 269 -8.04 1.45 10.58
CA PHE A 269 -8.52 1.84 9.26
C PHE A 269 -8.68 0.65 8.31
N VAL A 270 -7.68 -0.24 8.24
CA VAL A 270 -7.70 -1.40 7.32
C VAL A 270 -8.82 -2.39 7.66
N LEU A 271 -9.12 -2.57 8.95
CA LEU A 271 -10.17 -3.49 9.39
C LEU A 271 -11.58 -2.87 9.40
N GLY A 272 -11.69 -1.56 9.65
CA GLY A 272 -12.97 -0.88 9.84
C GLY A 272 -13.51 -0.17 8.60
N CYS A 273 -12.64 0.29 7.71
CA CYS A 273 -13.05 1.16 6.60
C CYS A 273 -13.26 0.40 5.28
N HIS A 274 -14.07 1.02 4.43
CA HIS A 274 -14.32 0.60 3.06
C HIS A 274 -13.85 1.70 2.11
N ILE A 275 -13.37 1.29 0.94
CA ILE A 275 -13.03 2.19 -0.15
C ILE A 275 -13.89 1.86 -1.36
N PRO A 276 -14.30 2.86 -2.15
CA PRO A 276 -14.99 2.62 -3.38
C PRO A 276 -14.01 2.12 -4.44
N THR A 277 -14.44 1.18 -5.25
CA THR A 277 -13.73 0.73 -6.43
C THR A 277 -14.65 0.72 -7.63
N VAL A 278 -14.11 1.13 -8.77
CA VAL A 278 -14.85 1.18 -10.02
C VAL A 278 -14.70 -0.17 -10.70
N TYR A 279 -15.79 -0.92 -10.77
CA TYR A 279 -15.83 -2.18 -11.51
C TYR A 279 -16.30 -1.91 -12.94
N SER A 280 -15.43 -2.18 -13.92
CA SER A 280 -15.78 -2.14 -15.34
C SER A 280 -15.99 -3.56 -15.84
N ALA A 281 -17.23 -4.03 -15.76
CA ALA A 281 -17.68 -5.25 -16.42
C ALA A 281 -18.97 -4.94 -17.19
N ASP A 282 -18.88 -4.86 -18.52
CA ASP A 282 -19.94 -4.79 -19.57
C ASP A 282 -21.16 -3.87 -19.37
N HIS A 283 -21.13 -3.03 -18.34
CA HIS A 283 -22.18 -2.10 -17.92
C HIS A 283 -21.56 -0.74 -17.57
N PRO A 284 -22.34 0.35 -17.47
CA PRO A 284 -21.79 1.62 -16.99
C PRO A 284 -21.06 1.39 -15.66
N PRO A 285 -19.86 1.97 -15.47
CA PRO A 285 -19.00 1.69 -14.33
C PRO A 285 -19.78 1.88 -13.03
N VAL A 286 -19.92 0.79 -12.25
CA VAL A 286 -20.58 0.82 -10.95
C VAL A 286 -19.51 0.97 -9.87
N VAL A 287 -19.71 1.95 -9.00
CA VAL A 287 -18.87 2.16 -7.82
C VAL A 287 -19.33 1.18 -6.74
N VAL A 288 -18.45 0.25 -6.36
CA VAL A 288 -18.70 -0.75 -5.31
C VAL A 288 -17.80 -0.44 -4.13
N TRP A 289 -18.36 -0.35 -2.93
CA TRP A 289 -17.57 -0.20 -1.71
C TRP A 289 -17.03 -1.55 -1.27
N GLN A 290 -15.71 -1.67 -1.20
CA GLN A 290 -15.03 -2.88 -0.75
C GLN A 290 -14.21 -2.62 0.52
N PRO A 291 -14.05 -3.60 1.42
CA PRO A 291 -13.20 -3.45 2.60
C PRO A 291 -11.75 -3.14 2.21
N VAL A 292 -11.10 -2.23 2.94
CA VAL A 292 -9.68 -1.87 2.70
C VAL A 292 -8.78 -3.10 2.78
N TYR A 293 -9.06 -4.02 3.71
CA TYR A 293 -8.37 -5.31 3.79
C TYR A 293 -8.43 -6.12 2.48
N THR A 294 -9.59 -6.16 1.83
CA THR A 294 -9.74 -6.88 0.56
C THR A 294 -8.92 -6.22 -0.54
N PHE A 295 -8.94 -4.89 -0.60
CA PHE A 295 -8.11 -4.13 -1.54
C PHE A 295 -6.62 -4.35 -1.30
N LEU A 296 -6.18 -4.34 -0.04
CA LEU A 296 -4.80 -4.62 0.37
C LEU A 296 -4.32 -5.98 -0.15
N ILE A 297 -5.08 -7.05 0.12
CA ILE A 297 -4.74 -8.40 -0.34
C ILE A 297 -4.71 -8.46 -1.88
N GLN A 298 -5.69 -7.84 -2.55
CA GLN A 298 -5.75 -7.84 -4.02
C GLN A 298 -4.58 -7.06 -4.65
N ALA A 299 -4.21 -5.92 -4.08
CA ALA A 299 -3.09 -5.11 -4.53
C ALA A 299 -1.77 -5.88 -4.39
N LEU A 300 -1.55 -6.54 -3.25
CA LEU A 300 -0.38 -7.38 -3.02
C LEU A 300 -0.31 -8.56 -3.99
N LYS A 301 -1.43 -9.26 -4.24
CA LYS A 301 -1.49 -10.36 -5.22
C LYS A 301 -1.19 -9.89 -6.64
N THR A 302 -1.79 -8.78 -7.06
CA THR A 302 -1.51 -8.14 -8.37
C THR A 302 -0.03 -7.83 -8.50
N TYR A 303 0.57 -7.29 -7.44
CA TYR A 303 1.99 -7.00 -7.41
C TYR A 303 2.86 -8.26 -7.51
N MET A 304 2.52 -9.35 -6.81
CA MET A 304 3.26 -10.62 -6.92
C MET A 304 3.28 -11.15 -8.35
N ILE A 305 2.17 -11.02 -9.09
CA ILE A 305 2.12 -11.37 -10.51
C ILE A 305 3.05 -10.47 -11.32
N ALA A 306 3.01 -9.15 -11.09
CA ALA A 306 3.88 -8.21 -11.81
C ALA A 306 5.37 -8.46 -11.56
N ALA A 307 5.76 -8.72 -10.31
CA ALA A 307 7.15 -9.03 -9.95
C ALA A 307 7.63 -10.34 -10.57
N ALA A 308 6.75 -11.36 -10.66
CA ALA A 308 7.06 -12.62 -11.33
C ALA A 308 7.12 -12.50 -12.86
N ALA A 309 6.35 -11.58 -13.46
CA ALA A 309 6.32 -11.35 -14.90
C ALA A 309 7.41 -10.38 -15.40
N ALA A 310 8.16 -9.75 -14.49
CA ALA A 310 9.24 -8.82 -14.83
C ALA A 310 10.33 -9.51 -15.68
N ALA A 311 10.94 -8.75 -16.59
CA ALA A 311 11.90 -9.32 -17.54
C ALA A 311 13.20 -9.78 -16.85
N SER A 312 13.62 -9.09 -15.79
CA SER A 312 14.66 -9.55 -14.87
C SER A 312 14.03 -10.27 -13.67
N SER A 313 14.78 -11.23 -13.13
CA SER A 313 14.41 -11.89 -11.87
C SER A 313 14.65 -11.02 -10.64
N VAL A 314 15.12 -9.77 -10.78
CA VAL A 314 15.50 -8.93 -9.63
C VAL A 314 14.29 -8.57 -8.77
N ALA A 315 13.17 -8.17 -9.39
CA ALA A 315 11.94 -7.84 -8.65
C ALA A 315 11.42 -9.06 -7.88
N TRP A 316 11.47 -10.24 -8.51
CA TRP A 316 11.12 -11.52 -7.89
C TRP A 316 12.05 -11.86 -6.72
N ASN A 317 13.36 -11.73 -6.88
CA ASN A 317 14.32 -12.06 -5.82
C ASN A 317 14.12 -11.19 -4.57
N GLU A 318 13.83 -9.90 -4.74
CA GLU A 318 13.50 -8.98 -3.64
C GLU A 318 12.18 -9.39 -2.96
N LEU A 319 11.18 -9.80 -3.74
CA LEU A 319 9.90 -10.29 -3.21
C LEU A 319 10.06 -11.63 -2.46
N GLU A 320 10.86 -12.56 -2.99
CA GLU A 320 11.19 -13.83 -2.35
C GLU A 320 11.88 -13.60 -1.00
N ALA A 321 12.90 -12.74 -0.97
CA ALA A 321 13.58 -12.35 0.26
C ALA A 321 12.59 -11.77 1.28
N PHE A 322 11.74 -10.83 0.85
CA PHE A 322 10.69 -10.25 1.69
C PHE A 322 9.75 -11.31 2.29
N LEU A 323 9.25 -12.25 1.47
CA LEU A 323 8.31 -13.29 1.94
C LEU A 323 8.94 -14.25 2.96
N LEU A 324 10.22 -14.59 2.79
CA LEU A 324 10.96 -15.47 3.68
C LEU A 324 11.33 -14.77 4.99
N GLU A 325 11.85 -13.54 4.93
CA GLU A 325 12.24 -12.76 6.10
C GLU A 325 11.04 -12.35 6.95
N SER A 326 9.91 -12.04 6.31
CA SER A 326 8.71 -11.56 7.00
C SER A 326 7.92 -12.67 7.69
N LEU A 327 8.21 -13.95 7.43
CA LEU A 327 7.42 -15.07 7.98
C LEU A 327 7.33 -15.06 9.51
N PHE A 328 8.37 -14.56 10.19
CA PHE A 328 8.43 -14.47 11.65
C PHE A 328 7.93 -13.13 12.19
N HIS A 329 7.17 -12.37 11.41
CA HIS A 329 6.66 -11.07 11.83
C HIS A 329 5.88 -11.18 13.16
N PRO A 330 6.18 -10.35 14.17
CA PRO A 330 5.61 -10.50 15.51
C PRO A 330 4.11 -10.19 15.56
N HIS A 331 3.64 -9.32 14.66
CA HIS A 331 2.25 -8.91 14.58
C HIS A 331 1.40 -9.93 13.81
N PHE A 332 0.33 -10.44 14.44
CA PHE A 332 -0.50 -11.52 13.88
C PHE A 332 -1.18 -11.13 12.56
N PHE A 333 -1.63 -9.88 12.42
CA PHE A 333 -2.28 -9.41 11.20
C PHE A 333 -1.34 -9.47 9.99
N CYS A 334 -0.06 -9.13 10.17
CA CYS A 334 0.92 -9.24 9.10
C CYS A 334 1.18 -10.72 8.75
N LEU A 335 1.22 -11.61 9.76
CA LEU A 335 1.34 -13.05 9.54
C LEU A 335 0.15 -13.61 8.75
N GLU A 336 -1.07 -13.16 9.02
CA GLU A 336 -2.27 -13.55 8.25
C GLU A 336 -2.18 -13.10 6.79
N ILE A 337 -1.78 -11.84 6.55
CA ILE A 337 -1.54 -11.33 5.20
C ILE A 337 -0.49 -12.18 4.49
N LEU A 338 0.67 -12.40 5.12
CA LEU A 338 1.75 -13.21 4.54
C LEU A 338 1.31 -14.63 4.25
N THR A 339 0.53 -15.25 5.15
CA THR A 339 -0.02 -16.59 4.93
C THR A 339 -0.91 -16.62 3.70
N GLU A 340 -1.79 -15.64 3.51
CA GLU A 340 -2.62 -15.53 2.31
C GLU A 340 -1.80 -15.33 1.03
N LEU A 341 -0.71 -14.54 1.09
CA LEU A 341 0.21 -14.36 -0.06
C LEU A 341 0.94 -15.65 -0.41
N TRP A 342 1.42 -16.39 0.60
CA TRP A 342 2.02 -17.70 0.40
C TRP A 342 1.02 -18.71 -0.20
N CYS A 343 -0.20 -18.77 0.32
CA CYS A 343 -1.27 -19.62 -0.23
C CYS A 343 -1.63 -19.23 -1.67
N PHE A 344 -1.64 -17.94 -1.99
CA PHE A 344 -1.83 -17.46 -3.36
C PHE A 344 -0.69 -17.92 -4.27
N PHE A 345 0.55 -17.73 -3.84
CA PHE A 345 1.73 -18.19 -4.57
C PHE A 345 1.68 -19.70 -4.83
N THR A 346 1.43 -20.52 -3.81
CA THR A 346 1.36 -21.97 -3.95
C THR A 346 0.29 -22.42 -4.93
N ARG A 347 -0.84 -21.71 -5.03
CA ARG A 347 -1.92 -22.02 -5.98
C ARG A 347 -1.61 -21.62 -7.42
N CYS A 348 -0.85 -20.54 -7.62
CA CYS A 348 -0.69 -19.90 -8.93
C CYS A 348 0.67 -20.14 -9.58
N ALA A 349 1.69 -20.48 -8.79
CA ALA A 349 3.03 -20.73 -9.31
C ALA A 349 3.16 -22.12 -9.95
N GLU A 350 4.18 -22.29 -10.79
CA GLU A 350 4.54 -23.60 -11.33
C GLU A 350 4.89 -24.59 -10.19
N SER A 351 4.61 -25.87 -10.43
CA SER A 351 4.76 -26.91 -9.40
C SER A 351 6.21 -27.04 -8.88
N GLU A 352 7.21 -26.77 -9.72
CA GLU A 352 8.62 -26.82 -9.35
C GLU A 352 8.99 -25.64 -8.45
N THR A 353 8.64 -24.41 -8.84
CA THR A 353 8.92 -23.19 -8.07
C THR A 353 8.19 -23.18 -6.73
N SER A 354 6.93 -23.60 -6.71
CA SER A 354 6.16 -23.74 -5.47
C SER A 354 6.78 -24.77 -4.52
N THR A 355 7.19 -25.92 -5.03
CA THR A 355 7.88 -26.96 -4.25
C THR A 355 9.23 -26.47 -3.72
N TYR A 356 10.00 -25.75 -4.52
CA TYR A 356 11.28 -25.16 -4.11
C TYR A 356 11.11 -24.22 -2.90
N LEU A 357 10.18 -23.25 -2.98
CA LEU A 357 9.99 -22.29 -1.88
C LEU A 357 9.36 -22.92 -0.65
N ILE A 358 8.44 -23.87 -0.80
CA ILE A 358 7.91 -24.64 0.34
C ILE A 358 9.04 -25.39 1.06
N ASN A 359 10.01 -25.94 0.32
CA ASN A 359 11.18 -26.57 0.93
C ASN A 359 12.07 -25.56 1.66
N GLN A 360 12.23 -24.33 1.15
CA GLN A 360 12.94 -23.27 1.87
C GLN A 360 12.25 -22.88 3.18
N LEU A 361 10.92 -22.68 3.13
CA LEU A 361 10.11 -22.44 4.33
C LEU A 361 10.24 -23.55 5.36
N PHE A 362 10.20 -24.80 4.90
CA PHE A 362 10.38 -25.97 5.74
C PHE A 362 11.74 -25.96 6.44
N LEU A 363 12.82 -25.65 5.72
CA LEU A 363 14.16 -25.55 6.28
C LEU A 363 14.27 -24.42 7.31
N LEU A 364 13.67 -23.24 7.04
CA LEU A 364 13.61 -22.13 8.00
C LEU A 364 12.85 -22.50 9.27
N LEU A 365 11.73 -23.20 9.14
CA LEU A 365 10.97 -23.66 10.31
C LEU A 365 11.78 -24.70 11.10
N LYS A 366 12.48 -25.61 10.42
CA LYS A 366 13.35 -26.60 11.06
C LYS A 366 14.52 -25.97 11.81
N THR A 367 15.11 -24.88 11.30
CA THR A 367 16.20 -24.17 12.01
C THR A 367 15.69 -23.45 13.26
N ALA A 368 14.49 -22.88 13.19
CA ALA A 368 13.83 -22.16 14.30
C ALA A 368 13.27 -23.08 15.40
N ALA A 369 13.14 -24.38 15.15
CA ALA A 369 12.57 -25.35 16.10
C ALA A 369 13.39 -25.47 17.39
N SER A 370 12.73 -25.24 18.53
CA SER A 370 13.26 -25.50 19.88
C SER A 370 12.19 -26.09 20.80
N SER A 371 12.60 -26.97 21.73
CA SER A 371 11.69 -27.75 22.58
C SER A 371 10.79 -26.87 23.48
N GLU A 372 11.33 -25.76 23.98
CA GLU A 372 10.61 -24.81 24.84
C GLU A 372 9.47 -24.09 24.09
N LYS A 373 9.64 -23.83 22.80
CA LYS A 373 8.68 -23.06 21.99
C LYS A 373 7.49 -23.90 21.50
N VAL A 374 7.60 -25.23 21.46
CA VAL A 374 6.53 -26.09 20.92
C VAL A 374 5.40 -26.36 21.91
N LEU A 375 5.75 -26.47 23.19
CA LEU A 375 4.77 -26.79 24.24
C LEU A 375 3.97 -25.56 24.69
N ALA A 376 4.43 -24.34 24.38
CA ALA A 376 3.69 -23.11 24.63
C ALA A 376 2.67 -22.86 23.49
N PRO A 377 1.35 -22.94 23.76
CA PRO A 377 0.33 -22.59 22.76
C PRO A 377 0.53 -21.13 22.31
N LEU A 378 0.25 -20.83 21.04
CA LEU A 378 0.36 -19.49 20.45
C LEU A 378 1.77 -18.87 20.48
N SER A 379 2.81 -19.65 20.77
CA SER A 379 4.20 -19.19 20.61
C SER A 379 4.44 -18.75 19.16
N ALA A 380 5.41 -17.85 18.94
CA ALA A 380 5.77 -17.42 17.59
C ALA A 380 6.08 -18.62 16.67
N PHE A 381 6.73 -19.65 17.20
CA PHE A 381 7.00 -20.89 16.48
C PHE A 381 5.73 -21.66 16.10
N ARG A 382 4.80 -21.84 17.05
CA ARG A 382 3.52 -22.51 16.82
C ARG A 382 2.64 -21.75 15.82
N LYS A 383 2.64 -20.41 15.87
CA LYS A 383 1.95 -19.55 14.90
C LYS A 383 2.51 -19.72 13.48
N VAL A 384 3.82 -19.74 13.32
CA VAL A 384 4.45 -19.97 12.01
C VAL A 384 4.24 -21.41 11.54
N ALA A 385 4.30 -22.40 12.43
CA ALA A 385 3.98 -23.78 12.09
C ALA A 385 2.53 -23.91 11.58
N ARG A 386 1.58 -23.21 12.20
CA ARG A 386 0.19 -23.14 11.72
C ARG A 386 0.07 -22.52 10.35
N ALA A 387 0.73 -21.38 10.12
CA ALA A 387 0.78 -20.74 8.81
C ALA A 387 1.33 -21.71 7.75
N PHE A 388 2.41 -22.43 8.08
CA PHE A 388 2.98 -23.45 7.21
C PHE A 388 2.03 -24.61 6.91
N CYS A 389 1.29 -25.12 7.90
CA CYS A 389 0.25 -26.13 7.68
C CYS A 389 -0.87 -25.64 6.73
N ILE A 390 -1.30 -24.38 6.87
CA ILE A 390 -2.26 -23.76 5.96
C ILE A 390 -1.68 -23.67 4.54
N ILE A 391 -0.44 -23.22 4.39
CA ILE A 391 0.25 -23.16 3.07
C ILE A 391 0.32 -24.55 2.42
N LEU A 392 0.70 -25.59 3.19
CA LEU A 392 0.76 -26.96 2.71
C LEU A 392 -0.60 -27.50 2.24
N SER A 393 -1.71 -27.04 2.82
CA SER A 393 -3.05 -27.46 2.38
C SER A 393 -3.38 -27.07 0.94
N TYR A 394 -2.67 -26.08 0.38
CA TYR A 394 -2.77 -25.65 -1.01
C TYR A 394 -1.68 -26.23 -1.92
N ALA A 395 -0.72 -26.97 -1.37
CA ALA A 395 0.38 -27.57 -2.12
C ALA A 395 -0.04 -28.86 -2.84
N SER A 396 0.78 -29.30 -3.80
CA SER A 396 0.57 -30.59 -4.46
C SER A 396 0.76 -31.75 -3.48
N CYS A 397 0.04 -32.87 -3.68
CA CYS A 397 0.20 -34.08 -2.87
C CYS A 397 1.67 -34.53 -2.79
N ALA A 398 2.40 -34.44 -3.92
CA ALA A 398 3.82 -34.81 -3.98
C ALA A 398 4.69 -33.94 -3.06
N THR A 399 4.41 -32.63 -2.99
CA THR A 399 5.11 -31.72 -2.09
C THR A 399 4.81 -32.05 -0.62
N VAL A 400 3.54 -32.31 -0.28
CA VAL A 400 3.15 -32.67 1.10
C VAL A 400 3.79 -34.00 1.52
N ASP A 401 3.79 -35.00 0.63
CA ASP A 401 4.45 -36.29 0.82
C ASP A 401 5.96 -36.14 1.07
N GLN A 402 6.63 -35.30 0.28
CA GLN A 402 8.04 -34.98 0.43
C GLN A 402 8.33 -34.37 1.81
N ILE A 403 7.58 -33.34 2.21
CA ILE A 403 7.75 -32.67 3.50
C ILE A 403 7.51 -33.65 4.65
N TYR A 404 6.43 -34.44 4.59
CA TYR A 404 6.12 -35.45 5.61
C TYR A 404 7.26 -36.46 5.76
N THR A 405 7.76 -36.97 4.64
CA THR A 405 8.88 -37.93 4.61
C THR A 405 10.18 -37.31 5.14
N CYS A 406 10.46 -36.05 4.83
CA CYS A 406 11.63 -35.33 5.34
C CYS A 406 11.58 -35.09 6.85
N VAL A 407 10.40 -34.82 7.41
CA VAL A 407 10.21 -34.68 8.87
C VAL A 407 10.47 -36.00 9.59
N LEU A 408 10.00 -37.11 9.02
CA LEU A 408 10.18 -38.44 9.59
C LEU A 408 11.63 -38.93 9.45
N ASN A 409 12.21 -38.93 8.25
CA ASN A 409 13.50 -39.58 8.00
C ASN A 409 14.69 -39.00 8.79
N ASP A 410 14.56 -37.79 9.34
CA ASP A 410 15.59 -37.16 10.19
C ASP A 410 15.41 -37.48 11.70
N HIS A 411 15.07 -38.74 12.01
CA HIS A 411 14.79 -39.25 13.36
C HIS A 411 15.91 -39.01 14.40
N ASN A 412 17.12 -38.69 13.96
CA ASN A 412 18.28 -38.48 14.84
C ASN A 412 18.45 -37.01 15.29
N SER A 413 17.67 -36.06 14.76
CA SER A 413 17.74 -34.66 15.20
C SER A 413 16.59 -34.31 16.14
N SER A 414 16.93 -33.85 17.36
CA SER A 414 15.94 -33.35 18.33
C SER A 414 15.05 -32.26 17.74
N LYS A 415 15.58 -31.45 16.82
CA LYS A 415 14.83 -30.43 16.08
C LYS A 415 13.76 -31.00 15.15
N SER A 416 14.01 -32.12 14.45
CA SER A 416 12.99 -32.73 13.59
C SER A 416 11.81 -33.28 14.39
N SER A 417 12.08 -33.87 15.56
CA SER A 417 11.01 -34.35 16.45
C SER A 417 10.14 -33.21 17.01
N VAL A 418 10.77 -32.09 17.37
CA VAL A 418 10.11 -30.86 17.85
C VAL A 418 9.25 -30.25 16.73
N LEU A 419 9.79 -30.17 15.52
CA LEU A 419 9.06 -29.72 14.34
C LEU A 419 7.87 -30.62 14.02
N HIS A 420 8.07 -31.94 13.99
CA HIS A 420 7.01 -32.91 13.76
C HIS A 420 5.85 -32.72 14.73
N LEU A 421 6.14 -32.61 16.03
CA LEU A 421 5.14 -32.36 17.06
C LEU A 421 4.39 -31.05 16.82
N ALA A 422 5.08 -29.97 16.47
CA ALA A 422 4.42 -28.69 16.20
C ALA A 422 3.48 -28.75 14.99
N LEU A 423 3.89 -29.42 13.91
CA LEU A 423 3.05 -29.60 12.73
C LEU A 423 1.79 -30.43 13.04
N LEU A 424 1.93 -31.50 13.84
CA LEU A 424 0.78 -32.28 14.30
C LEU A 424 -0.19 -31.43 15.13
N LEU A 425 0.34 -30.64 16.06
CA LEU A 425 -0.47 -29.81 16.95
C LEU A 425 -1.17 -28.64 16.22
N GLU A 426 -0.65 -28.21 15.08
CA GLU A 426 -1.20 -27.11 14.29
C GLU A 426 -2.00 -27.55 13.06
N GLY A 427 -2.29 -28.86 12.94
CA GLY A 427 -3.19 -29.39 11.92
C GLY A 427 -2.51 -29.64 10.58
N PHE A 428 -1.40 -30.40 10.58
CA PHE A 428 -0.78 -30.89 9.35
C PHE A 428 -1.84 -31.52 8.40
N PRO A 429 -1.82 -31.20 7.09
CA PRO A 429 -2.87 -31.61 6.15
C PRO A 429 -2.73 -33.07 5.71
N PHE A 430 -3.09 -34.01 6.60
CA PHE A 430 -3.05 -35.45 6.31
C PHE A 430 -3.93 -35.88 5.14
N ASP A 431 -4.96 -35.10 4.81
CA ASP A 431 -5.83 -35.38 3.68
C ASP A 431 -5.19 -35.15 2.32
N SER A 432 -4.12 -34.36 2.27
CA SER A 432 -3.36 -34.10 1.04
C SER A 432 -2.27 -35.14 0.78
N LEU A 433 -2.04 -36.09 1.70
CA LEU A 433 -1.06 -37.17 1.52
C LEU A 433 -1.55 -38.21 0.52
N SER A 434 -0.63 -38.85 -0.20
CA SER A 434 -0.95 -40.04 -0.99
C SER A 434 -1.38 -41.21 -0.10
N ASP A 435 -2.27 -42.08 -0.61
CA ASP A 435 -2.86 -43.19 0.16
C ASP A 435 -1.81 -44.06 0.88
N GLY A 436 -0.70 -44.35 0.20
CA GLY A 436 0.39 -45.15 0.78
C GLY A 436 1.06 -44.49 1.98
N ILE A 437 1.34 -43.17 1.88
CA ILE A 437 1.95 -42.40 2.97
C ILE A 437 0.94 -42.15 4.09
N LYS A 438 -0.34 -41.94 3.74
CA LYS A 438 -1.42 -41.77 4.72
C LYS A 438 -1.57 -43.00 5.61
N VAL A 439 -1.55 -44.20 5.05
CA VAL A 439 -1.60 -45.46 5.82
C VAL A 439 -0.36 -45.60 6.72
N HIS A 440 0.82 -45.30 6.20
CA HIS A 440 2.06 -45.33 6.99
C HIS A 440 1.99 -44.35 8.17
N ALA A 441 1.53 -43.12 7.92
CA ALA A 441 1.40 -42.07 8.92
C ALA A 441 0.47 -42.46 10.07
N VAL A 442 -0.70 -43.01 9.74
CA VAL A 442 -1.68 -43.50 10.70
C VAL A 442 -1.08 -44.62 11.55
N ASN A 443 -0.47 -45.63 10.92
CA ASN A 443 0.16 -46.74 11.63
C ASN A 443 1.27 -46.27 12.58
N GLN A 444 2.07 -45.29 12.16
CA GLN A 444 3.13 -44.72 12.98
C GLN A 444 2.57 -43.98 14.20
N LEU A 445 1.56 -43.12 14.02
CA LEU A 445 0.89 -42.42 15.12
C LEU A 445 0.28 -43.41 16.13
N PHE A 446 -0.41 -44.44 15.65
CA PHE A 446 -0.95 -45.50 16.50
C PHE A 446 0.15 -46.25 17.27
N THR A 447 1.25 -46.59 16.59
CA THR A 447 2.38 -47.30 17.22
C THR A 447 3.05 -46.44 18.30
N SER A 448 3.28 -45.16 18.03
CA SER A 448 3.82 -44.20 19.01
C SER A 448 2.88 -44.02 20.21
N PHE A 449 1.57 -43.93 19.98
CA PHE A 449 0.58 -43.84 21.05
C PHE A 449 0.53 -45.10 21.92
N LEU A 450 0.52 -46.29 21.31
CA LEU A 450 0.58 -47.56 22.04
C LEU A 450 1.88 -47.69 22.84
N GLY A 451 3.01 -47.27 22.27
CA GLY A 451 4.29 -47.22 22.97
C GLY A 451 4.28 -46.29 24.18
N TYR A 452 3.65 -45.12 24.06
CA TYR A 452 3.45 -44.19 25.18
C TYR A 452 2.55 -44.78 26.28
N LEU A 453 1.44 -45.42 25.92
CA LEU A 453 0.59 -46.11 26.90
C LEU A 453 1.35 -47.21 27.62
N GLN A 454 2.12 -48.01 26.88
CA GLN A 454 2.88 -49.12 27.47
C GLN A 454 4.03 -48.65 28.36
N SER A 455 4.71 -47.55 28.02
CA SER A 455 5.74 -46.95 28.88
C SER A 455 5.13 -46.30 30.13
N SER A 456 3.98 -45.64 30.00
CA SER A 456 3.25 -45.07 31.13
C SER A 456 2.74 -46.17 32.09
N LEU A 457 2.20 -47.27 31.54
CA LEU A 457 1.79 -48.46 32.30
C LEU A 457 2.96 -49.17 33.00
N LYS A 458 4.15 -49.22 32.37
CA LYS A 458 5.36 -49.79 32.98
C LYS A 458 5.97 -48.89 34.07
N ASN A 459 5.78 -47.58 33.96
CA ASN A 459 6.29 -46.58 34.92
C ASN A 459 5.31 -46.30 36.08
N HIS A 460 4.16 -46.97 36.16
CA HIS A 460 3.22 -46.89 37.28
C HIS A 460 3.65 -47.69 38.52
N GLY A 461 4.92 -47.50 38.94
CA GLY A 461 5.34 -47.64 40.32
C GLY A 461 5.70 -46.25 40.84
N ALA A 462 4.72 -45.54 41.41
CA ALA A 462 4.77 -44.16 41.92
C ALA A 462 4.73 -43.03 40.87
N ILE A 463 3.51 -42.61 40.51
CA ILE A 463 3.25 -41.22 40.10
C ILE A 463 2.62 -40.54 41.31
N ASP A 464 3.43 -39.83 42.10
CA ASP A 464 2.91 -38.77 42.95
C ASP A 464 2.47 -37.64 42.01
N LEU A 465 1.16 -37.49 41.86
CA LEU A 465 0.55 -36.39 41.13
C LEU A 465 0.73 -35.12 41.97
N PRO A 466 1.50 -34.09 41.56
CA PRO A 466 1.37 -32.80 42.19
C PRO A 466 0.01 -32.26 41.77
N THR A 467 -0.90 -32.17 42.74
CA THR A 467 -2.11 -31.37 42.62
C THR A 467 -1.71 -29.92 42.38
N SER A 468 -1.62 -29.48 41.13
CA SER A 468 -1.65 -28.07 40.77
C SER A 468 -2.92 -27.77 39.97
N SER A 469 -3.80 -27.04 40.63
CA SER A 469 -5.04 -26.49 40.12
C SER A 469 -4.75 -25.46 39.02
N SER A 470 -4.97 -25.83 37.76
CA SER A 470 -5.23 -24.90 36.67
C SER A 470 -5.76 -25.71 35.49
N GLY A 471 -7.08 -25.71 35.34
CA GLY A 471 -7.77 -26.43 34.28
C GLY A 471 -7.36 -25.93 32.89
N VAL A 472 -7.26 -26.89 31.98
CA VAL A 472 -7.69 -26.93 30.58
C VAL A 472 -6.79 -27.97 29.90
N ILE A 473 -7.18 -29.23 30.04
CA ILE A 473 -6.73 -30.31 29.14
C ILE A 473 -7.90 -30.52 28.18
N GLY A 474 -7.89 -29.79 27.08
CA GLY A 474 -8.74 -30.09 25.93
C GLY A 474 -8.13 -31.28 25.19
N LEU A 475 -8.80 -32.43 25.24
CA LEU A 475 -8.56 -33.52 24.30
C LEU A 475 -8.79 -33.00 22.86
N PRO A 476 -8.01 -33.48 21.86
CA PRO A 476 -8.28 -33.16 20.48
C PRO A 476 -9.60 -33.81 20.07
N ASN A 477 -10.62 -33.00 19.80
CA ASN A 477 -11.82 -33.45 19.11
C ASN A 477 -11.43 -33.71 17.65
N CYS A 478 -11.47 -34.98 17.24
CA CYS A 478 -11.57 -35.35 15.84
C CYS A 478 -13.03 -35.12 15.39
N THR A 479 -13.25 -34.05 14.63
CA THR A 479 -14.35 -33.93 13.66
C THR A 479 -13.83 -33.20 12.45
#